data_AF-A0A5N5IT58-F1
#
_entry.id   AF-A0A5N5IT58-F1
#
_cell.length_a   1.000
_cell.length_b   1.000
_cell.length_c   1.000
_cell.angle_alpha   90.00
_cell.angle_beta   90.00
_cell.angle_gamma   90.00
#
_symmetry.space_group_name_H-M   'P 1'
#
loop_
_entity.id
_entity.type
_entity.pdbx_description
1 polymer ?
#
loop_
_entity_poly.entity_id
_entity_poly.type
_entity_poly.pdbx_seq_one_letter_code
_entity_poly.pdbx_strand_id
1 'polypeptide(L)'
;MEKKQDLAQYGTVRAVSIKAQTKLKPTRAILPQDPSIKRFLILCHNQHYTIRVDEHTDGEIRYLCWQKPRGILQRPSLVIRNGKCTESPSLDKTEYVFEDGDLTYSLERIVSKGDHGTTHIFLEVSDRDNQKSTWKMEERPFPKYLGDFL
;
A
#
# COMPACT_ATOMS: atom_id res chain seq x y z
N MET A 1 18.10 31.08 12.93
CA MET A 1 17.88 30.11 14.03
C MET A 1 17.02 29.00 13.44
N GLU A 2 17.68 27.99 12.88
CA GLU A 2 17.09 26.99 11.98
C GLU A 2 17.12 25.64 12.70
N LYS A 3 15.94 25.12 13.06
CA LYS A 3 15.82 23.80 13.70
C LYS A 3 15.83 22.74 12.60
N LYS A 4 16.97 22.05 12.47
CA LYS A 4 17.05 20.77 11.78
C LYS A 4 16.19 19.77 12.54
N GLN A 5 15.09 19.31 11.96
CA GLN A 5 14.36 18.14 12.45
C GLN A 5 15.06 16.90 11.91
N ASP A 6 15.50 16.05 12.83
CA ASP A 6 16.15 14.77 12.61
C ASP A 6 15.30 13.83 11.74
N LEU A 7 15.81 13.53 10.54
CA LEU A 7 15.45 12.37 9.74
C LEU A 7 16.48 11.28 9.98
N ALA A 8 16.51 10.73 11.20
CA ALA A 8 17.44 9.67 11.56
C ALA A 8 16.74 8.59 12.39
N GLN A 9 15.94 7.74 11.74
CA GLN A 9 15.57 6.44 12.31
C GLN A 9 15.22 5.37 11.28
N TYR A 10 15.97 5.28 10.18
CA TYR A 10 15.94 4.08 9.34
C TYR A 10 17.09 3.17 9.76
N GLY A 11 16.80 2.34 10.77
CA GLY A 11 17.72 1.28 11.22
C GLY A 11 18.05 0.31 10.09
N THR A 12 19.18 -0.37 10.24
CA THR A 12 19.70 -1.38 9.30
C THR A 12 18.61 -2.36 8.85
N VAL A 13 18.15 -2.19 7.61
CA VAL A 13 17.14 -3.05 6.98
C VAL A 13 17.77 -4.41 6.69
N ARG A 14 17.34 -5.46 7.39
CA ARG A 14 17.59 -6.83 6.91
C ARG A 14 16.51 -7.14 5.89
N ALA A 15 16.92 -7.57 4.70
CA ALA A 15 15.99 -7.91 3.64
C ALA A 15 15.12 -9.10 4.05
N VAL A 16 13.90 -8.84 4.54
CA VAL A 16 12.81 -9.80 4.44
C VAL A 16 12.53 -9.93 2.96
N SER A 17 12.97 -11.05 2.38
CA SER A 17 12.65 -11.40 1.01
C SER A 17 11.13 -11.58 0.98
N ILE A 18 10.41 -10.71 0.26
CA ILE A 18 9.04 -11.00 -0.15
C ILE A 18 9.16 -12.20 -1.10
N LYS A 19 9.21 -13.41 -0.53
CA LYS A 19 9.08 -14.62 -1.31
C LYS A 19 7.72 -14.49 -1.97
N ALA A 20 7.69 -14.48 -3.29
CA ALA A 20 6.48 -14.61 -4.06
C ALA A 20 5.81 -15.92 -3.61
N GLN A 21 4.84 -15.84 -2.70
CA GLN A 21 4.11 -17.02 -2.28
C GLN A 21 3.13 -17.36 -3.39
N THR A 22 3.55 -18.32 -4.20
CA THR A 22 2.73 -19.05 -5.15
C THR A 22 1.79 -19.96 -4.37
N LYS A 23 0.51 -19.56 -4.28
CA LYS A 23 -0.67 -20.38 -4.63
C LYS A 23 -1.95 -19.60 -4.31
N LEU A 24 -2.29 -18.62 -5.15
CA LEU A 24 -3.67 -18.12 -5.20
C LEU A 24 -4.55 -19.17 -5.90
N LYS A 25 -5.56 -19.69 -5.19
CA LYS A 25 -6.72 -20.35 -5.83
C LYS A 25 -7.28 -19.40 -6.91
N PRO A 26 -7.78 -19.90 -8.04
CA PRO A 26 -8.27 -19.06 -9.13
C PRO A 26 -9.52 -18.29 -8.71
N THR A 27 -9.33 -17.12 -8.10
CA THR A 27 -10.39 -16.12 -7.94
C THR A 27 -10.32 -15.23 -9.17
N ARG A 28 -11.49 -15.05 -9.81
CA ARG A 28 -11.75 -14.25 -11.02
C ARG A 28 -10.82 -13.03 -11.13
N ALA A 29 -10.36 -12.76 -12.35
CA ALA A 29 -9.69 -11.51 -12.68
C ALA A 29 -10.42 -10.35 -12.00
N ILE A 30 -9.71 -9.59 -11.16
CA ILE A 30 -10.25 -8.38 -10.57
C ILE A 30 -10.30 -7.39 -11.73
N LEU A 31 -11.43 -7.40 -12.42
CA LEU A 31 -11.73 -6.47 -13.49
C LEU A 31 -11.77 -5.05 -12.89
N PRO A 32 -11.56 -4.01 -13.71
CA PRO A 32 -11.74 -2.61 -13.31
C PRO A 32 -13.14 -2.28 -12.78
N GLN A 33 -14.13 -3.15 -12.98
CA GLN A 33 -15.53 -2.98 -12.55
C GLN A 33 -15.88 -3.99 -11.44
N ASP A 34 -15.25 -3.87 -10.29
CA ASP A 34 -15.70 -4.55 -9.08
C ASP A 34 -16.71 -3.60 -8.39
N PRO A 35 -18.04 -3.78 -8.58
CA PRO A 35 -19.04 -2.82 -8.10
C PRO A 35 -19.12 -2.74 -6.58
N SER A 36 -18.46 -3.68 -5.87
CA SER A 36 -18.31 -3.59 -4.43
C SER A 36 -17.20 -2.63 -4.01
N ILE A 37 -16.38 -2.08 -4.93
CA ILE A 37 -15.40 -1.04 -4.58
C ILE A 37 -16.14 0.29 -4.42
N LYS A 38 -16.04 0.88 -3.23
CA LYS A 38 -16.58 2.20 -2.91
C LYS A 38 -15.64 3.32 -3.32
N ARG A 39 -14.33 3.20 -3.01
CA ARG A 39 -13.30 4.15 -3.45
C ARG A 39 -11.91 3.55 -3.43
N PHE A 40 -11.02 4.11 -4.23
CA PHE A 40 -9.59 3.84 -4.12
C PHE A 40 -8.97 4.74 -3.05
N LEU A 41 -8.15 4.14 -2.18
CA LEU A 41 -7.51 4.83 -1.07
C LEU A 41 -6.05 5.17 -1.36
N ILE A 42 -5.29 4.22 -1.93
CA ILE A 42 -3.90 4.42 -2.35
C ILE A 42 -3.66 3.72 -3.68
N LEU A 43 -2.90 4.37 -4.56
CA LEU A 43 -2.20 3.73 -5.67
C LEU A 43 -0.75 4.22 -5.68
N CYS A 44 0.20 3.31 -5.46
CA CYS A 44 1.62 3.67 -5.42
C CYS A 44 2.49 2.59 -6.05
N HIS A 45 3.75 2.92 -6.35
CA HIS A 45 4.70 1.96 -6.89
C HIS A 45 6.14 2.28 -6.52
N ASN A 46 7.02 1.31 -6.77
CA ASN A 46 8.45 1.50 -6.86
C ASN A 46 9.00 0.64 -8.02
N GLN A 47 10.31 0.37 -8.02
CA GLN A 47 10.96 -0.46 -9.04
C GLN A 47 10.53 -1.94 -9.01
N HIS A 48 9.99 -2.42 -7.89
CA HIS A 48 9.67 -3.83 -7.65
C HIS A 48 8.16 -4.12 -7.61
N TYR A 49 7.35 -3.17 -7.12
CA TYR A 49 5.96 -3.40 -6.79
C TYR A 49 5.06 -2.27 -7.27
N THR A 50 3.81 -2.61 -7.55
CA THR A 50 2.68 -1.67 -7.63
C THR A 50 1.66 -2.12 -6.60
N ILE A 51 1.22 -1.20 -5.74
CA ILE A 51 0.29 -1.46 -4.65
C ILE A 51 -0.97 -0.63 -4.87
N ARG A 52 -2.13 -1.25 -4.65
CA ARG A 52 -3.42 -0.58 -4.58
C ARG A 52 -4.12 -0.94 -3.28
N VAL A 53 -4.72 0.05 -2.63
CA VAL A 53 -5.60 -0.14 -1.48
C VAL A 53 -7.00 0.37 -1.86
N ASP A 54 -8.00 -0.48 -1.70
CA ASP A 54 -9.41 -0.18 -2.01
C ASP A 54 -10.24 -0.22 -0.71
N GLU A 55 -11.24 0.67 -0.59
CA GLU A 55 -12.36 0.49 0.35
C GLU A 55 -13.56 -0.08 -0.40
N HIS A 56 -14.17 -1.12 0.15
CA HIS A 56 -15.40 -1.73 -0.36
C HIS A 56 -16.65 -1.07 0.23
N THR A 57 -17.81 -1.32 -0.38
CA THR A 57 -19.11 -0.77 0.02
C THR A 57 -19.55 -1.21 1.41
N ASP A 58 -19.09 -2.37 1.87
CA ASP A 58 -19.28 -2.89 3.22
C ASP A 58 -18.27 -2.34 4.25
N GLY A 59 -17.33 -1.49 3.81
CA GLY A 59 -16.27 -0.94 4.63
C GLY A 59 -15.00 -1.79 4.69
N GLU A 60 -14.96 -2.95 4.01
CA GLU A 60 -13.74 -3.78 3.95
C GLU A 60 -12.61 -3.03 3.23
N ILE A 61 -11.42 -3.02 3.82
CA ILE A 61 -10.22 -2.47 3.19
C ILE A 61 -9.40 -3.62 2.60
N ARG A 62 -9.08 -3.53 1.31
CA ARG A 62 -8.38 -4.57 0.55
C ARG A 62 -7.04 -4.07 0.01
N TYR A 63 -6.00 -4.83 0.26
CA TYR A 63 -4.66 -4.64 -0.30
C TYR A 63 -4.48 -5.51 -1.55
N LEU A 64 -3.91 -4.93 -2.61
CA LEU A 64 -3.52 -5.62 -3.82
C LEU A 64 -2.08 -5.26 -4.19
N CYS A 65 -1.27 -6.26 -4.51
CA CYS A 65 0.11 -6.09 -4.95
C CYS A 65 0.35 -6.77 -6.29
N TRP A 66 1.03 -6.05 -7.19
CA TRP A 66 1.59 -6.55 -8.43
C TRP A 66 3.11 -6.44 -8.38
N GLN A 67 3.79 -7.58 -8.37
CA GLN A 67 5.24 -7.64 -8.58
C GLN A 67 5.56 -7.31 -10.04
N LYS A 68 6.49 -6.37 -10.25
CA LYS A 68 6.96 -6.00 -11.58
C LYS A 68 7.59 -7.22 -12.28
N PRO A 69 7.37 -7.37 -13.60
CA PRO A 69 6.82 -6.38 -14.53
C PRO A 69 5.27 -6.37 -14.65
N ARG A 70 4.52 -7.07 -13.79
CA ARG A 70 3.04 -7.11 -13.91
C ARG A 70 2.44 -5.71 -13.78
N GLY A 71 1.53 -5.39 -14.69
CA GLY A 71 0.73 -4.17 -14.66
C GLY A 71 -0.58 -4.34 -13.89
N ILE A 72 -1.20 -3.23 -13.48
CA ILE A 72 -2.46 -3.20 -12.71
C ILE A 72 -3.66 -3.86 -13.43
N LEU A 73 -3.61 -3.95 -14.76
CA LEU A 73 -4.62 -4.63 -15.59
C LEU A 73 -4.48 -6.15 -15.58
N GLN A 74 -3.36 -6.67 -15.06
CA GLN A 74 -3.13 -8.10 -14.91
C GLN A 74 -3.61 -8.58 -13.54
N ARG A 75 -3.63 -9.90 -13.33
CA ARG A 75 -3.96 -10.46 -12.02
C ARG A 75 -2.89 -10.05 -10.97
N PRO A 76 -3.28 -9.54 -9.79
CA PRO A 76 -2.35 -9.25 -8.70
C PRO A 76 -1.65 -10.51 -8.24
N SER A 77 -0.40 -10.36 -7.80
CA SER A 77 0.41 -11.40 -7.17
C SER A 77 -0.03 -11.71 -5.74
N LEU A 78 -0.60 -10.73 -5.03
CA LEU A 78 -1.08 -10.88 -3.65
C LEU A 78 -2.33 -10.02 -3.44
N VAL A 79 -3.30 -10.59 -2.74
CA VAL A 79 -4.55 -9.91 -2.33
C VAL A 79 -4.79 -10.24 -0.87
N ILE A 80 -4.88 -9.22 -0.03
CA ILE A 80 -5.17 -9.35 1.41
C ILE A 80 -6.42 -8.54 1.73
N ARG A 81 -7.34 -9.15 2.47
CA ARG A 81 -8.65 -8.59 2.83
C ARG A 81 -8.68 -8.17 4.30
N ASN A 82 -9.74 -7.47 4.69
CA ASN A 82 -10.00 -7.08 6.09
C ASN A 82 -8.87 -6.25 6.71
N GLY A 83 -8.27 -5.34 5.94
CA GLY A 83 -7.28 -4.41 6.44
C GLY A 83 -7.84 -3.45 7.48
N LYS A 84 -6.98 -2.96 8.36
CA LYS A 84 -7.28 -1.92 9.35
C LYS A 84 -6.73 -0.59 8.86
N CYS A 85 -7.44 0.50 9.14
CA CYS A 85 -6.99 1.86 8.86
C CYS A 85 -6.96 2.67 10.15
N THR A 86 -5.88 3.42 10.36
CA THR A 86 -5.73 4.36 11.48
C THR A 86 -5.30 5.71 10.92
N GLU A 87 -6.00 6.77 11.31
CA GLU A 87 -5.63 8.15 10.97
C GLU A 87 -5.06 8.87 12.20
N SER A 88 -4.06 9.72 11.99
CA SER A 88 -3.59 10.61 13.05
C SER A 88 -4.66 11.65 13.39
N PRO A 89 -4.73 12.12 14.65
CA PRO A 89 -5.65 13.21 15.03
C PRO A 89 -5.48 14.48 14.19
N SER A 90 -4.27 14.70 13.67
CA SER A 90 -3.89 15.83 12.81
C SER A 90 -4.22 15.63 11.33
N LEU A 91 -4.71 14.44 10.94
CA LEU A 91 -5.05 14.00 9.58
C LEU A 91 -3.90 14.12 8.55
N ASP A 92 -2.66 14.16 9.05
CA ASP A 92 -1.44 14.22 8.24
C ASP A 92 -0.77 12.85 8.06
N LYS A 93 -1.26 11.82 8.75
CA LYS A 93 -0.79 10.45 8.62
C LYS A 93 -1.97 9.50 8.58
N THR A 94 -1.96 8.60 7.61
CA THR A 94 -2.87 7.46 7.52
C THR A 94 -2.05 6.19 7.42
N GLU A 95 -2.37 5.20 8.24
CA GLU A 95 -1.72 3.89 8.25
C GLU A 95 -2.74 2.80 7.91
N TYR A 96 -2.38 1.94 6.96
CA TYR A 96 -3.15 0.77 6.58
C TYR A 96 -2.37 -0.48 6.95
N VAL A 97 -2.98 -1.42 7.68
CA VAL A 97 -2.32 -2.64 8.15
C VAL A 97 -3.10 -3.88 7.67
N PHE A 98 -2.36 -4.83 7.12
CA PHE A 98 -2.89 -6.08 6.57
C PHE A 98 -2.08 -7.27 7.08
N GLU A 99 -2.76 -8.35 7.45
CA GLU A 99 -2.14 -9.57 7.99
C GLU A 99 -2.33 -10.72 6.98
N ASP A 100 -1.26 -11.43 6.64
CA ASP A 100 -1.29 -12.65 5.82
C ASP A 100 -0.36 -13.72 6.43
N GLY A 101 -0.95 -14.64 7.19
CA GLY A 101 -0.23 -15.67 7.93
C GLY A 101 0.68 -15.07 9.02
N ASP A 102 1.98 -15.16 8.80
CA ASP A 102 3.01 -14.71 9.74
C ASP A 102 3.59 -13.33 9.37
N LEU A 103 3.09 -12.74 8.28
CA LEU A 103 3.56 -11.47 7.75
C LEU A 103 2.53 -10.36 7.99
N THR A 104 3.04 -9.20 8.40
CA THR A 104 2.29 -7.95 8.47
C THR A 104 2.76 -7.04 7.36
N TYR A 105 1.81 -6.46 6.62
CA TYR A 105 2.03 -5.48 5.57
C TYR A 105 1.43 -4.16 6.02
N SER A 106 2.24 -3.12 6.11
CA SER A 106 1.74 -1.78 6.40
C SER A 106 2.05 -0.80 5.27
N LEU A 107 1.07 0.07 4.98
CA LEU A 107 1.29 1.29 4.20
C LEU A 107 1.06 2.49 5.09
N GLU A 108 2.11 3.29 5.22
CA GLU A 108 2.04 4.59 5.87
C GLU A 108 2.02 5.67 4.79
N ARG A 109 0.99 6.52 4.81
CA ARG A 109 0.87 7.71 3.97
C ARG A 109 0.96 8.94 4.87
N ILE A 110 1.99 9.76 4.66
CA ILE A 110 2.23 11.01 5.36
C ILE A 110 2.05 12.17 4.38
N VAL A 111 1.26 13.16 4.76
CA VAL A 111 1.06 14.42 4.02
C VAL A 111 1.69 15.55 4.82
N SER A 112 2.77 16.13 4.32
CA SER A 112 3.38 17.29 4.98
C SER A 112 2.50 18.54 4.81
N LYS A 113 2.35 19.32 5.88
CA LYS A 113 1.60 20.58 5.89
C LYS A 113 2.48 21.73 5.38
N GLY A 114 1.97 22.55 4.46
CA GLY A 114 2.64 23.74 3.91
C GLY A 114 2.29 23.99 2.43
N ASP A 115 2.71 25.14 1.88
CA ASP A 115 2.41 25.58 0.50
C ASP A 115 2.96 24.63 -0.58
N HIS A 116 3.88 23.74 -0.21
CA HIS A 116 4.46 22.70 -1.04
C HIS A 116 4.26 21.30 -0.45
N GLY A 117 3.07 21.05 0.11
CA GLY A 117 2.75 19.75 0.74
C GLY A 117 3.17 18.57 -0.14
N THR A 118 4.02 17.71 0.42
CA THR A 118 4.52 16.48 -0.21
C THR A 118 3.85 15.27 0.43
N THR A 119 3.39 14.34 -0.40
CA THR A 119 3.00 13.02 0.08
C THR A 119 4.23 12.11 0.14
N HIS A 120 4.41 11.41 1.25
CA HIS A 120 5.35 10.31 1.38
C HIS A 120 4.57 9.03 1.68
N ILE A 121 4.88 7.96 0.94
CA ILE A 121 4.27 6.66 1.15
C ILE A 121 5.39 5.66 1.44
N PHE A 122 5.26 4.91 2.53
CA PHE A 122 6.17 3.84 2.90
C PHE A 122 5.41 2.51 2.94
N LEU A 123 5.95 1.50 2.28
CA LEU A 123 5.54 0.11 2.41
C LEU A 123 6.49 -0.55 3.40
N GLU A 124 5.97 -1.14 4.46
CA GLU A 124 6.74 -2.00 5.35
C GLU A 124 6.14 -3.42 5.35
N VAL A 125 7.01 -4.41 5.35
CA VAL A 125 6.64 -5.81 5.55
C VAL A 125 7.47 -6.36 6.69
N SER A 126 6.80 -6.88 7.71
CA SER A 126 7.44 -7.46 8.88
C SER A 126 6.96 -8.90 9.16
N ASP A 127 7.83 -9.70 9.74
CA ASP A 127 7.48 -11.01 10.29
C ASP A 127 7.18 -10.95 11.79
N ARG A 128 6.81 -12.09 12.38
CA ARG A 128 6.54 -12.22 13.83
C ARG A 128 7.73 -11.92 14.73
N ASP A 129 8.94 -12.03 14.20
CA ASP A 129 10.18 -11.70 14.92
C ASP A 129 10.54 -10.21 14.79
N ASN A 130 9.63 -9.39 14.22
CA ASN A 130 9.81 -7.98 13.90
C ASN A 130 10.99 -7.72 12.94
N GLN A 131 11.42 -8.71 12.16
CA GLN A 131 12.33 -8.44 11.04
C GLN A 131 11.53 -7.72 9.97
N LYS A 132 12.08 -6.63 9.44
CA LYS A 132 11.34 -5.73 8.56
C LYS A 132 12.12 -5.31 7.32
N SER A 133 11.38 -5.20 6.23
CA SER A 133 11.79 -4.52 5.02
C SER A 133 10.90 -3.31 4.78
N THR A 134 11.52 -2.16 4.49
CA THR A 134 10.79 -0.91 4.22
C THR A 134 11.17 -0.37 2.84
N TRP A 135 10.19 0.07 2.07
CA TRP A 135 10.38 0.71 0.78
C TRP A 135 9.65 2.04 0.72
N LYS A 136 10.33 3.07 0.23
CA LYS A 136 9.67 4.30 -0.21
C LYS A 136 8.91 4.03 -1.51
N MET A 137 7.69 4.53 -1.57
CA MET A 137 6.78 4.39 -2.70
C MET A 137 6.48 5.76 -3.31
N GLU A 138 6.27 5.79 -4.61
CA GLU A 138 5.80 6.95 -5.35
C GLU A 138 4.29 6.86 -5.52
N GLU A 139 3.57 7.88 -5.07
CA GLU A 139 2.13 8.01 -5.29
C GLU A 139 1.87 8.19 -6.79
N ARG A 140 0.95 7.40 -7.34
CA ARG A 140 0.49 7.58 -8.71
C ARG A 140 -0.86 8.26 -8.67
N PRO A 141 -1.06 9.35 -9.45
CA PRO A 141 -2.41 9.84 -9.66
C PRO A 141 -3.23 8.71 -10.29
N PHE A 142 -4.46 8.54 -9.80
CA PHE A 142 -5.38 7.58 -10.38
C PHE A 142 -5.57 7.90 -11.86
N PRO A 143 -5.24 6.98 -12.78
CA PRO A 143 -5.40 7.25 -14.20
C PRO A 143 -6.87 7.53 -14.51
N LYS A 144 -7.15 8.60 -15.25
CA LYS A 144 -8.52 9.02 -15.61
C LYS A 144 -9.32 7.90 -16.30
N TYR A 145 -8.64 7.04 -17.05
CA TYR A 145 -9.26 5.88 -17.70
C TYR A 145 -9.79 4.82 -16.72
N LEU A 146 -9.43 4.85 -15.43
CA LEU A 146 -10.08 4.01 -14.42
C LEU A 146 -11.39 4.66 -13.89
N GLY A 147 -11.55 5.97 -14.06
CA GLY A 147 -12.77 6.70 -13.73
C GLY A 147 -13.90 6.46 -14.72
N ASP A 148 -13.59 6.17 -15.98
CA ASP A 148 -14.59 5.82 -17.01
C ASP A 148 -15.19 4.41 -16.84
N PHE A 149 -14.73 3.65 -15.82
CA PHE A 149 -15.21 2.31 -15.48
C PHE A 149 -15.83 2.21 -14.08
N LEU A 150 -16.03 3.35 -13.39
CA LEU A 150 -16.73 3.45 -12.10
C LEU A 150 -18.13 4.05 -12.27
#